data_AF-A0A834W7J8-F1
#
_entry.id   AF-A0A834W7J8-F1
#
_cell.length_a   1.000
_cell.length_b   1.000
_cell.length_c   1.000
_cell.angle_alpha   90.00
_cell.angle_beta   90.00
_cell.angle_gamma   90.00
#
_symmetry.space_group_name_H-M   'P 1'
#
loop_
_entity.id
_entity.type
_entity.pdbx_description
1 polymer ?
#
loop_
_entity_poly.entity_id
_entity_poly.type
_entity_poly.pdbx_seq_one_letter_code
_entity_poly.pdbx_strand_id
1 'polypeptide(L)' 'MSSSSSSCGSGNSSWSAKENKAFEMALAVYDKETPERWLNIAQAVGGSKTVEQVRMHYQLLLQDLNRIESGQVPLFPPYK' A
#
# COMPACT_ATOMS: atom_id res chain seq x y z
N MET A 1 -37.34 4.35 10.52
CA MET A 1 -36.13 3.57 10.86
C MET A 1 -35.47 3.13 9.56
N SER A 2 -34.15 3.02 9.59
CA SER A 2 -33.25 2.54 8.53
C SER A 2 -32.78 3.61 7.52
N SER A 3 -31.70 4.28 7.92
CA SER A 3 -30.79 5.04 7.06
C SER A 3 -30.16 4.09 6.03
N SER A 4 -30.31 4.42 4.75
CA SER A 4 -29.64 3.73 3.65
C SER A 4 -28.17 4.15 3.62
N SER A 5 -27.33 3.41 4.33
CA SER A 5 -25.88 3.51 4.16
C SER A 5 -25.52 2.92 2.80
N SER A 6 -25.29 3.81 1.83
CA SER A 6 -24.68 3.51 0.54
C SER A 6 -23.27 2.96 0.77
N SER A 7 -23.15 1.64 0.83
CA SER A 7 -21.90 0.91 0.70
C SER A 7 -21.40 1.05 -0.74
N CYS A 8 -20.75 2.17 -1.03
CA CYS A 8 -19.92 2.33 -2.22
C CYS A 8 -18.77 1.33 -2.12
N GLY A 9 -18.83 0.29 -2.96
CA GLY A 9 -17.85 -0.78 -2.99
C GLY A 9 -16.48 -0.31 -3.43
N SER A 10 -15.45 -0.91 -2.82
CA SER A 10 -14.16 -1.25 -3.42
C SER A 10 -13.43 -2.10 -2.40
N GLY A 11 -13.23 -3.38 -2.69
CA GLY A 11 -12.48 -4.33 -1.86
C GLY A 11 -10.97 -4.05 -1.83
N ASN A 12 -10.57 -2.80 -1.64
CA ASN A 12 -9.21 -2.46 -1.26
C ASN A 12 -9.17 -2.66 0.25
N SER A 13 -8.65 -3.81 0.70
CA SER A 13 -8.41 -4.04 2.13
C SER A 13 -7.60 -2.85 2.65
N SER A 14 -8.25 -1.93 3.38
CA SER A 14 -7.57 -0.75 3.92
C SER A 14 -6.36 -1.21 4.71
N TRP A 15 -5.17 -0.84 4.24
CA TRP A 15 -3.93 -1.15 4.93
C TRP A 15 -3.88 -0.31 6.20
N SER A 16 -3.83 -0.98 7.34
CA SER A 16 -3.60 -0.28 8.61
C SER A 16 -2.17 0.26 8.66
N ALA A 17 -1.94 1.28 9.48
CA ALA A 17 -0.59 1.84 9.67
C ALA A 17 0.43 0.77 10.12
N LYS A 18 0.00 -0.20 10.93
CA LYS A 18 0.84 -1.32 11.37
C LYS A 18 1.19 -2.25 10.21
N GLU A 19 0.23 -2.60 9.38
CA GLU A 19 0.47 -3.44 8.19
C GLU A 19 1.35 -2.73 7.18
N ASN A 20 1.12 -1.43 6.93
CA ASN A 20 1.95 -0.65 6.02
C ASN A 20 3.40 -0.58 6.50
N LYS A 21 3.61 -0.32 7.81
CA LYS A 21 4.94 -0.32 8.40
C LYS A 21 5.62 -1.69 8.28
N ALA A 22 4.89 -2.78 8.52
CA ALA A 22 5.42 -4.13 8.34
C ALA A 22 5.79 -4.42 6.87
N PHE A 23 4.97 -3.94 5.93
CA PHE A 23 5.24 -4.05 4.50
C PHE A 23 6.48 -3.27 4.08
N GLU A 24 6.65 -2.03 4.52
CA GLU A 24 7.86 -1.23 4.24
C GLU A 24 9.12 -1.88 4.80
N MET A 25 9.07 -2.39 6.03
CA MET A 25 10.18 -3.15 6.62
C MET A 25 10.48 -4.43 5.82
N ALA A 26 9.44 -5.16 5.41
CA ALA A 26 9.60 -6.36 4.62
C ALA A 26 10.16 -6.06 3.22
N LEU A 27 9.80 -4.94 2.59
CA LEU A 27 10.40 -4.50 1.33
C LEU A 27 11.89 -4.18 1.45
N ALA A 28 12.33 -3.68 2.62
CA ALA A 28 13.73 -3.40 2.91
C ALA A 28 14.55 -4.68 3.15
N VAL A 29 13.93 -5.73 3.68
CA VAL A 29 14.55 -7.03 3.91
C VAL A 29 14.59 -7.88 2.63
N TYR A 30 13.48 -7.90 1.89
CA TYR A 30 13.32 -8.72 0.69
C TYR A 30 13.51 -7.86 -0.56
N ASP A 31 14.73 -7.92 -1.11
CA ASP A 31 15.12 -7.31 -2.39
C ASP A 31 14.35 -7.91 -3.60
N LYS A 32 14.43 -7.26 -4.76
CA LYS A 32 14.00 -7.76 -6.08
C LYS A 32 14.60 -9.12 -6.47
N GLU A 33 15.81 -9.46 -6.01
CA GLU A 33 16.49 -10.74 -6.25
C GLU A 33 16.00 -11.86 -5.33
N THR A 34 15.18 -11.53 -4.32
CA THR A 34 14.66 -12.53 -3.39
C THR A 34 13.66 -13.45 -4.10
N PRO A 35 13.89 -14.77 -4.15
CA PRO A 35 12.89 -15.71 -4.67
C PRO A 35 11.65 -15.65 -3.79
N GLU A 36 10.46 -15.71 -4.40
CA GLU A 36 9.20 -15.65 -3.66
C GLU A 36 9.04 -14.40 -2.78
N ARG A 37 9.68 -13.27 -3.16
CA ARG A 37 9.62 -11.97 -2.47
C ARG A 37 8.23 -11.65 -1.93
N TRP A 38 7.20 -11.76 -2.77
CA TRP A 38 5.84 -11.37 -2.43
C TRP A 38 5.18 -12.30 -1.40
N LEU A 39 5.48 -13.61 -1.43
CA LEU A 39 5.02 -14.55 -0.40
C LEU A 39 5.65 -14.21 0.95
N ASN A 40 6.95 -13.93 0.96
CA ASN A 40 7.68 -13.57 2.18
C ASN A 40 7.15 -12.25 2.78
N ILE A 41 6.85 -11.26 1.95
CA ILE A 41 6.23 -10.00 2.40
C ILE A 41 4.82 -10.25 2.95
N ALA A 42 4.00 -11.04 2.26
CA ALA A 42 2.65 -11.38 2.73
C ALA A 42 2.68 -12.05 4.11
N GLN A 43 3.63 -12.96 4.34
CA GLN A 43 3.86 -13.57 5.65
C GLN A 43 4.33 -12.54 6.69
N ALA A 44 5.28 -11.67 6.33
CA ALA A 44 5.80 -10.65 7.24
C ALA A 44 4.75 -9.60 7.67
N VAL A 45 3.76 -9.33 6.82
CA VAL A 45 2.62 -8.44 7.12
C VAL A 45 1.59 -9.12 8.05
N GLY A 46 1.81 -10.38 8.43
CA GLY A 46 0.97 -11.13 9.37
C GLY A 46 0.03 -12.13 8.71
N GLY A 47 0.23 -12.45 7.42
CA GLY A 47 -0.51 -13.48 6.70
C GLY A 47 -1.98 -13.16 6.40
N SER A 48 -2.47 -11.99 6.82
CA SER A 48 -3.83 -11.50 6.56
C SER A 48 -4.01 -10.94 5.15
N LYS A 49 -2.91 -10.64 4.45
CA LYS A 49 -2.89 -10.09 3.09
C LYS A 49 -2.41 -11.14 2.11
N THR A 50 -3.08 -11.26 0.96
CA THR A 50 -2.65 -12.17 -0.11
C THR A 50 -1.50 -11.57 -0.91
N VAL A 51 -0.79 -12.42 -1.65
CA VAL A 51 0.29 -12.00 -2.56
C VAL A 51 -0.20 -10.93 -3.55
N GLU A 52 -1.42 -11.09 -4.06
CA GLU A 52 -2.04 -10.16 -5.01
C GLU A 52 -2.27 -8.80 -4.36
N GLN A 53 -2.76 -8.76 -3.12
CA GLN A 53 -2.97 -7.51 -2.37
C GLN A 53 -1.65 -6.80 -2.08
N VAL A 54 -0.60 -7.55 -1.75
CA VAL A 54 0.75 -7.01 -1.54
C VAL A 54 1.31 -6.40 -2.83
N ARG A 55 1.15 -7.09 -3.97
CA ARG A 55 1.59 -6.58 -5.28
C ARG A 55 0.82 -5.33 -5.71
N MET A 56 -0.50 -5.31 -5.53
CA MET A 56 -1.31 -4.13 -5.79
C MET A 56 -0.87 -2.94 -4.92
N HIS A 57 -0.63 -3.17 -3.63
CA HIS A 57 -0.17 -2.12 -2.71
C HIS A 57 1.19 -1.56 -3.13
N TYR A 58 2.11 -2.44 -3.55
CA TYR A 58 3.40 -2.03 -4.10
C TYR A 58 3.27 -1.19 -5.38
N GLN A 59 2.34 -1.55 -6.28
CA GLN A 59 2.11 -0.80 -7.50
C GLN A 59 1.55 0.61 -7.22
N LEU A 60 0.65 0.74 -6.23
CA LEU A 60 0.17 2.04 -5.77
C LEU A 60 1.30 2.88 -5.19
N LEU A 61 2.17 2.28 -4.37
CA LEU A 61 3.36 2.96 -3.84
C LEU A 61 4.27 3.49 -4.97
N LEU A 62 4.52 2.68 -6.00
CA LEU A 62 5.29 3.13 -7.17
C LEU A 62 4.61 4.26 -7.93
N GLN A 63 3.29 4.22 -8.05
CA GLN A 63 2.53 5.28 -8.70
C GLN A 63 2.62 6.59 -7.91
N ASP A 64 2.54 6.53 -6.58
CA ASP A 64 2.67 7.69 -5.71
C ASP A 64 4.11 8.26 -5.74
N LEU A 65 5.14 7.40 -5.73
CA LEU A 65 6.53 7.82 -5.91
C LEU A 65 6.72 8.54 -7.25
N ASN A 66 6.18 7.97 -8.34
CA ASN A 66 6.27 8.60 -9.65
C ASN A 66 5.52 9.94 -9.71
N ARG A 67 4.38 10.07 -9.02
CA ARG A 67 3.67 11.35 -8.88
C ARG A 67 4.49 12.39 -8.10
N ILE A 68 5.21 11.98 -7.06
CA ILE A 68 6.13 12.84 -6.31
C ILE A 68 7.30 13.29 -7.19
N GLU A 69 7.94 12.35 -7.90
CA GLU A 69 9.10 12.62 -8.78
C GLU A 69 8.75 13.48 -9.99
N SER A 70 7.55 13.28 -10.57
CA SER A 70 7.04 14.09 -11.68
C SER A 70 6.57 15.48 -11.26
N GLY A 71 6.72 15.86 -9.98
CA GLY A 71 6.33 17.17 -9.48
C GLY A 71 4.82 17.39 -9.46
N GLN A 72 4.01 16.33 -9.55
CA GLN A 72 2.55 16.39 -9.47
C GLN A 72 2.01 16.44 -8.05
N VAL A 73 2.89 16.36 -7.04
CA VAL A 73 2.53 16.75 -5.68
C VAL A 73 2.71 18.26 -5.60
N PRO A 74 1.64 19.04 -5.35
CA PRO A 74 1.79 20.46 -5.06
C PRO A 74 2.62 20.58 -3.79
N LEU A 75 3.92 20.81 -3.96
CA LEU A 75 4.80 21.25 -2.91
C LEU A 75 4.22 22.59 -2.45
N PHE A 76 3.70 22.60 -1.22
CA PHE A 76 3.19 23.76 -0.49
C PHE A 76 1.77 24.24 -0.86
N PRO A 77 0.82 24.31 0.09
CA PRO A 77 -0.09 25.44 0.08
C PRO A 77 0.76 26.71 0.31
N PRO A 78 0.54 27.82 -0.42
CA PRO A 78 1.25 29.06 -0.15
C PRO A 78 0.91 29.47 1.28
N TYR A 79 1.89 29.41 2.18
CA TYR A 79 1.78 30.02 3.49
C TYR A 79 1.62 31.53 3.25
N LYS A 80 0.46 32.07 3.61
CA LYS A 80 0.18 33.51 3.65
C LYS A 80 0.68 34.09 4.97
#